data_AF-A0A3G8ZWE8-F1
#
_entry.id   AF-A0A3G8ZWE8-F1
#
_cell.length_a   1.000
_cell.length_b   1.000
_cell.length_c   1.000
_cell.angle_alpha   90.00
_cell.angle_beta   90.00
_cell.angle_gamma   90.00
#
_symmetry.space_group_name_H-M   'P 1'
#
loop_
_entity.id
_entity.type
_entity.pdbx_description
1 polymer ?
#
loop_
_entity_poly.entity_id
_entity_poly.type
_entity_poly.pdbx_seq_one_letter_code
_entity_poly.pdbx_strand_id
1 'polypeptide(L)'
;MAVHDDVDMLVAAMYAEREKRWNYAQRRTRRLLQSLTAQILLGKDKERLTVGKGRIKEAASALGKIRRKLGPNDLPPTSFDEVDALVNDVVGVRVLAKTPRDLDEISELLPAFLLTQTDITFFPEESNDYVANPKKSGYRARHYVIGVLDPDGEQKPTKVEIQIRTRLQDAWSELTHEDLYKPGPLKPDDFHDKIARTMAGLLNEVDALADHLAIELDSGTDPNERVLIAAENAQPARTLATAVVIRSGPNYALAQANGEQGLVPASVIRLLVGAEKLIDVDDYLQAEDVITVEIIESEKGVYYHPVDAGQLRRPRSVAARAGSPGSDSD
;
A
#
# COMPACT_ATOMS: atom_id res chain seq x y z
N MET A 1 40.60 15.89 -13.86
CA MET A 1 40.68 14.42 -13.99
C MET A 1 40.98 13.80 -12.63
N ALA A 2 42.14 14.04 -12.02
CA ALA A 2 42.53 13.49 -10.70
C ALA A 2 41.45 13.60 -9.59
N VAL A 3 40.86 14.78 -9.41
CA VAL A 3 39.84 15.01 -8.36
C VAL A 3 38.56 14.17 -8.52
N HIS A 4 38.16 13.85 -9.76
CA HIS A 4 36.98 13.02 -10.00
C HIS A 4 37.29 11.54 -9.74
N ASP A 5 38.50 11.10 -10.07
CA ASP A 5 38.96 9.74 -9.81
C ASP A 5 39.07 9.47 -8.30
N ASP A 6 39.46 10.48 -7.50
CA ASP A 6 39.54 10.40 -6.04
C ASP A 6 38.17 10.19 -5.38
N VAL A 7 37.13 10.91 -5.83
CA VAL A 7 35.75 10.74 -5.30
C VAL A 7 35.17 9.38 -5.70
N ASP A 8 35.43 8.93 -6.92
CA ASP A 8 34.98 7.63 -7.40
C ASP A 8 35.62 6.49 -6.58
N MET A 9 36.92 6.59 -6.28
CA MET A 9 37.62 5.67 -5.38
C MET A 9 37.08 5.73 -3.95
N LEU A 10 36.82 6.92 -3.40
CA LEU A 10 36.25 7.09 -2.06
C LEU A 10 34.87 6.41 -1.96
N VAL A 11 33.99 6.61 -2.93
CA VAL A 11 32.67 5.98 -2.95
C VAL A 11 32.81 4.46 -3.12
N ALA A 12 33.70 3.97 -3.98
CA ALA A 12 33.93 2.53 -4.12
C ALA A 12 34.39 1.89 -2.81
N ALA A 13 35.34 2.53 -2.10
CA ALA A 13 35.82 2.07 -0.79
C ALA A 13 34.70 2.05 0.25
N MET A 14 33.87 3.10 0.30
CA MET A 14 32.71 3.18 1.20
C MET A 14 31.71 2.04 0.98
N TYR A 15 31.43 1.70 -0.29
CA TYR A 15 30.54 0.61 -0.63
C TYR A 15 31.10 -0.74 -0.19
N ALA A 16 32.39 -1.00 -0.46
CA ALA A 16 33.04 -2.23 -0.04
C ALA A 16 33.04 -2.41 1.49
N GLU A 17 33.22 -1.32 2.25
CA GLU A 17 33.26 -1.36 3.71
C GLU A 17 31.86 -1.49 4.34
N ARG A 18 30.89 -0.71 3.86
CA ARG A 18 29.60 -0.51 4.56
C ARG A 18 28.45 -1.36 4.04
N GLU A 19 28.62 -2.08 2.93
CA GLU A 19 27.54 -2.87 2.31
C GLU A 19 26.86 -3.84 3.30
N LYS A 20 27.63 -4.52 4.16
CA LYS A 20 27.05 -5.44 5.15
C LYS A 20 26.12 -4.73 6.12
N ARG A 21 26.50 -3.52 6.57
CA ARG A 21 25.74 -2.69 7.51
C ARG A 21 24.50 -2.11 6.86
N TRP A 22 24.61 -1.66 5.61
CA TRP A 22 23.45 -1.22 4.82
C TRP A 22 22.43 -2.33 4.62
N ASN A 23 22.89 -3.54 4.31
CA ASN A 23 22.04 -4.72 4.19
C ASN A 23 21.36 -5.07 5.52
N TYR A 24 22.06 -4.95 6.64
CA TYR A 24 21.46 -5.14 7.96
C TYR A 24 20.38 -4.09 8.22
N ALA A 25 20.69 -2.80 8.07
CA ALA A 25 19.78 -1.69 8.30
C ALA A 25 18.52 -1.82 7.45
N GLN A 26 18.67 -2.12 6.15
CA GLN A 26 17.55 -2.36 5.24
C GLN A 26 16.62 -3.48 5.75
N ARG A 27 17.19 -4.64 6.13
CA ARG A 27 16.39 -5.78 6.63
C ARG A 27 15.70 -5.45 7.94
N ARG A 28 16.38 -4.76 8.85
CA ARG A 28 15.84 -4.34 10.15
C ARG A 28 14.67 -3.37 9.97
N THR A 29 14.83 -2.35 9.12
CA THR A 29 13.77 -1.40 8.77
C THR A 29 12.60 -2.10 8.08
N ARG A 30 12.85 -3.05 7.18
CA ARG A 30 11.77 -3.81 6.53
C ARG A 30 10.96 -4.61 7.56
N ARG A 31 11.61 -5.32 8.50
CA ARG A 31 10.93 -6.06 9.57
C ARG A 31 10.14 -5.14 10.50
N LEU A 32 10.72 -3.98 10.83
CA LEU A 32 10.07 -2.94 11.63
C LEU A 32 8.75 -2.50 10.99
N LEU A 33 8.80 -2.13 9.72
CA LEU A 33 7.64 -1.69 8.96
C LEU A 33 6.61 -2.81 8.79
N GLN A 34 7.06 -4.05 8.55
CA GLN A 34 6.17 -5.21 8.49
C GLN A 34 5.41 -5.40 9.80
N SER A 35 6.08 -5.26 10.94
CA SER A 35 5.43 -5.30 12.27
C SER A 35 4.38 -4.20 12.43
N LEU A 36 4.71 -2.96 12.10
CA LEU A 36 3.76 -1.84 12.17
C LEU A 36 2.57 -2.07 11.25
N THR A 37 2.80 -2.45 9.99
CA THR A 37 1.71 -2.74 9.05
C THR A 37 0.82 -3.89 9.54
N ALA A 38 1.38 -4.93 10.16
CA ALA A 38 0.57 -6.02 10.71
C ALA A 38 -0.32 -5.56 11.87
N GLN A 39 0.15 -4.62 12.70
CA GLN A 39 -0.65 -4.02 13.77
C GLN A 39 -1.78 -3.15 13.21
N ILE A 40 -1.47 -2.29 12.23
CA ILE A 40 -2.46 -1.42 11.57
C ILE A 40 -3.54 -2.23 10.87
N LEU A 41 -3.15 -3.35 10.23
CA LEU A 41 -4.04 -4.18 9.42
C LEU A 41 -4.76 -5.27 10.23
N LEU A 42 -4.70 -5.24 11.56
CA LEU A 42 -5.45 -6.18 12.39
C LEU A 42 -6.96 -6.01 12.13
N GLY A 43 -7.62 -7.08 11.69
CA GLY A 43 -9.04 -7.04 11.32
C GLY A 43 -9.34 -6.32 9.99
N LYS A 44 -8.31 -5.97 9.20
CA LYS A 44 -8.45 -5.29 7.90
C LYS A 44 -7.85 -6.13 6.76
N ASP A 45 -8.13 -5.72 5.52
CA ASP A 45 -7.51 -6.27 4.32
C ASP A 45 -5.98 -6.09 4.35
N LYS A 46 -5.24 -7.19 4.19
CA LYS A 46 -3.77 -7.22 4.21
C LYS A 46 -3.14 -6.50 3.02
N GLU A 47 -3.88 -6.29 1.94
CA GLU A 47 -3.41 -5.63 0.73
C GLU A 47 -3.42 -4.09 0.81
N ARG A 48 -3.96 -3.54 1.91
CA ARG A 48 -4.00 -2.09 2.18
C ARG A 48 -2.61 -1.47 2.33
N LEU A 49 -1.66 -2.18 2.96
CA LEU A 49 -0.27 -1.72 3.10
C LEU A 49 0.71 -2.83 2.70
N THR A 50 1.61 -2.53 1.76
CA THR A 50 2.63 -3.47 1.29
C THR A 50 4.03 -2.92 1.50
N VAL A 51 4.86 -3.63 2.27
CA VAL A 51 6.27 -3.26 2.48
C VAL A 51 7.13 -3.85 1.36
N GLY A 52 7.78 -2.99 0.58
CA GLY A 52 8.70 -3.35 -0.50
C GLY A 52 10.00 -3.98 0.00
N LYS A 53 10.73 -4.68 -0.88
CA LYS A 53 11.95 -5.45 -0.54
C LYS A 53 13.07 -4.61 0.08
N GLY A 54 13.04 -3.30 -0.14
CA GLY A 54 14.15 -2.39 0.16
C GLY A 54 15.15 -2.36 -0.99
N ARG A 55 15.97 -1.31 -1.05
CA ARG A 55 17.07 -1.18 -2.01
C ARG A 55 18.30 -0.58 -1.34
N ILE A 56 19.46 -0.92 -1.89
CA ILE A 56 20.69 -0.15 -1.68
C ILE A 56 20.92 0.58 -3.00
N LYS A 57 21.21 1.88 -2.92
CA LYS A 57 21.46 2.70 -4.11
C LYS A 57 22.73 2.21 -4.79
N GLU A 58 22.76 2.18 -6.11
CA GLU A 58 23.98 1.85 -6.85
C GLU A 58 25.05 2.94 -6.71
N ALA A 59 26.33 2.55 -6.63
CA ALA A 59 27.46 3.47 -6.47
C ALA A 59 27.48 4.58 -7.54
N ALA A 60 27.25 4.20 -8.80
CA ALA A 60 27.16 5.16 -9.91
C ALA A 60 26.01 6.19 -9.72
N SER A 61 24.89 5.76 -9.14
CA SER A 61 23.77 6.65 -8.82
C SER A 61 24.06 7.56 -7.63
N ALA A 62 24.81 7.09 -6.64
CA ALA A 62 25.31 7.92 -5.55
C ALA A 62 26.30 8.99 -6.06
N LEU A 63 27.27 8.60 -6.90
CA LEU A 63 28.19 9.53 -7.56
C LEU A 63 27.45 10.58 -8.39
N GLY A 64 26.48 10.18 -9.19
CA GLY A 64 25.64 11.12 -9.93
C GLY A 64 24.89 12.10 -9.02
N LYS A 65 24.49 11.68 -7.81
CA LYS A 65 23.85 12.56 -6.82
C LYS A 65 24.83 13.52 -6.16
N ILE A 66 26.04 13.05 -5.82
CA ILE A 66 27.13 13.88 -5.28
C ILE A 66 27.48 14.98 -6.29
N ARG A 67 27.74 14.60 -7.54
CA ARG A 67 28.10 15.54 -8.63
C ARG A 67 27.00 16.58 -8.93
N ARG A 68 25.73 16.26 -8.69
CA ARG A 68 24.62 17.23 -8.83
C ARG A 68 24.50 18.19 -7.67
N LYS A 69 24.92 17.78 -6.47
CA LYS A 69 24.89 18.61 -5.26
C LYS A 69 26.09 19.53 -5.16
N LEU A 70 27.25 19.07 -5.62
CA LEU A 70 28.46 19.87 -5.70
C LEU A 70 28.37 20.83 -6.89
N GLY A 71 28.50 22.12 -6.61
CA GLY A 71 28.71 23.15 -7.61
C GLY A 71 30.13 23.12 -8.18
N PRO A 72 30.41 23.93 -9.23
CA PRO A 72 31.72 23.98 -9.89
C PRO A 72 32.89 24.38 -8.96
N ASN A 73 32.59 25.05 -7.85
CA ASN A 73 33.56 25.60 -6.92
C ASN A 73 33.58 24.87 -5.57
N ASP A 74 32.73 23.85 -5.38
CA ASP A 74 32.67 23.12 -4.12
C ASP A 74 33.83 22.12 -4.05
N LEU A 75 34.39 21.96 -2.84
CA LEU A 75 35.40 20.95 -2.60
C LEU A 75 34.76 19.55 -2.67
N PRO A 76 35.43 18.57 -3.31
CA PRO A 76 34.97 17.19 -3.32
C PRO A 76 34.98 16.61 -1.89
N PRO A 77 34.09 15.64 -1.59
CA PRO A 77 34.17 14.94 -0.32
C PRO A 77 35.48 14.16 -0.23
N THR A 78 36.11 14.21 0.93
CA THR A 78 37.37 13.51 1.23
C THR A 78 37.23 12.41 2.27
N SER A 79 36.06 12.32 2.91
CA SER A 79 35.74 11.35 3.95
C SER A 79 34.37 10.71 3.73
N PHE A 80 34.13 9.53 4.32
CA PHE A 80 32.81 8.88 4.24
C PHE A 80 31.70 9.69 4.92
N ASP A 81 32.03 10.48 5.94
CA ASP A 81 31.04 11.33 6.63
C ASP A 81 30.56 12.48 5.74
N GLU A 82 31.45 13.06 4.93
CA GLU A 82 31.08 14.04 3.91
C GLU A 82 30.23 13.40 2.80
N VAL A 83 30.53 12.17 2.40
CA VAL A 83 29.69 11.42 1.44
C VAL A 83 28.30 11.14 2.03
N ASP A 84 28.21 10.69 3.28
CA ASP A 84 26.94 10.47 3.98
C ASP A 84 26.09 11.76 3.97
N ALA A 85 26.68 12.90 4.32
CA ALA A 85 25.97 14.19 4.33
C ALA A 85 25.41 14.60 2.95
N LEU A 86 26.08 14.18 1.87
CA LEU A 86 25.62 14.42 0.50
C LEU A 86 24.58 13.38 0.03
N VAL A 87 24.63 12.14 0.53
CA VAL A 87 23.78 11.02 0.07
C VAL A 87 23.13 10.30 1.26
N ASN A 88 22.06 10.88 1.81
CA ASN A 88 21.32 10.28 2.93
C ASN A 88 20.39 9.11 2.53
N ASP A 89 20.21 8.84 1.23
CA ASP A 89 19.26 7.84 0.69
C ASP A 89 19.98 6.60 0.11
N VAL A 90 21.14 6.23 0.65
CA VAL A 90 21.85 5.00 0.22
C VAL A 90 21.00 3.77 0.52
N VAL A 91 20.39 3.70 1.71
CA VAL A 91 19.46 2.64 2.08
C VAL A 91 18.04 3.18 2.02
N GLY A 92 17.17 2.50 1.27
CA GLY A 92 15.78 2.91 1.11
C GLY A 92 14.80 1.77 1.29
N VAL A 93 13.70 1.99 2.00
CA VAL A 93 12.57 1.05 2.11
C VAL A 93 11.27 1.76 1.73
N ARG A 94 10.43 1.10 0.94
CA ARG A 94 9.16 1.65 0.45
C ARG A 94 7.99 0.94 1.12
N VAL A 95 6.95 1.69 1.47
CA VAL A 95 5.62 1.19 1.81
C VAL A 95 4.62 1.71 0.80
N LEU A 96 3.86 0.81 0.20
CA LEU A 96 2.77 1.12 -0.71
C LEU A 96 1.43 1.01 0.01
N ALA A 97 0.69 2.11 0.03
CA ALA A 97 -0.67 2.21 0.51
C ALA A 97 -1.67 2.02 -0.63
N LYS A 98 -2.82 1.42 -0.33
CA LYS A 98 -3.91 1.25 -1.30
C LYS A 98 -4.62 2.57 -1.56
N THR A 99 -4.82 3.37 -0.53
CA THR A 99 -5.50 4.66 -0.63
C THR A 99 -4.73 5.79 0.08
N PRO A 100 -5.08 7.06 -0.15
CA PRO A 100 -4.52 8.18 0.61
C PRO A 100 -4.75 8.06 2.12
N ARG A 101 -5.93 7.61 2.55
CA ARG A 101 -6.24 7.34 3.97
C ARG A 101 -5.34 6.27 4.59
N ASP A 102 -5.01 5.21 3.86
CA ASP A 102 -4.04 4.20 4.32
C ASP A 102 -2.64 4.79 4.49
N LEU A 103 -2.24 5.68 3.57
CA LEU A 103 -0.99 6.41 3.62
C LEU A 103 -0.95 7.35 4.83
N ASP A 104 -2.07 8.03 5.14
CA ASP A 104 -2.21 8.88 6.32
C ASP A 104 -2.13 8.07 7.62
N GLU A 105 -2.88 6.96 7.72
CA GLU A 105 -2.92 6.12 8.92
C GLU A 105 -1.52 5.60 9.32
N ILE A 106 -0.76 5.04 8.38
CA ILE A 106 0.61 4.60 8.69
C ILE A 106 1.53 5.77 9.01
N SER A 107 1.34 6.91 8.35
CA SER A 107 2.18 8.10 8.55
C SER A 107 1.98 8.77 9.91
N GLU A 108 0.78 8.71 10.46
CA GLU A 108 0.47 9.21 11.80
C GLU A 108 1.07 8.29 12.88
N LEU A 109 1.01 6.97 12.68
CA LEU A 109 1.46 5.99 13.68
C LEU A 109 2.97 5.73 13.65
N LEU A 110 3.62 5.89 12.50
CA LEU A 110 5.03 5.56 12.33
C LEU A 110 5.95 6.31 13.31
N PRO A 111 5.89 7.65 13.48
CA PRO A 111 6.80 8.36 14.38
C PRO A 111 6.76 7.83 15.82
N ALA A 112 5.56 7.67 16.39
CA ALA A 112 5.40 7.15 17.74
C ALA A 112 5.95 5.71 17.84
N PHE A 113 5.68 4.87 16.84
CA PHE A 113 6.21 3.52 16.77
C PHE A 113 7.74 3.49 16.72
N LEU A 114 8.37 4.35 15.91
CA LEU A 114 9.84 4.45 15.81
C LEU A 114 10.49 4.79 17.15
N LEU A 115 9.87 5.70 17.94
CA LEU A 115 10.38 6.11 19.25
C LEU A 115 10.33 5.01 20.31
N THR A 116 9.56 3.93 20.09
CA THR A 116 9.54 2.77 21.00
C THR A 116 10.71 1.81 20.80
N GLN A 117 11.52 2.00 19.77
CA GLN A 117 12.58 1.08 19.38
C GLN A 117 13.94 1.55 19.92
N THR A 118 14.66 0.66 20.59
CA THR A 118 15.95 1.00 21.22
C THR A 118 17.12 1.12 20.24
N ASP A 119 17.00 0.49 19.07
CA ASP A 119 18.02 0.45 18.02
C ASP A 119 17.73 1.43 16.86
N ILE A 120 16.74 2.30 17.01
CA ILE A 120 16.31 3.25 15.98
C ILE A 120 16.39 4.69 16.51
N THR A 121 16.96 5.57 15.70
CA THR A 121 16.89 7.03 15.89
C THR A 121 16.01 7.63 14.80
N PHE A 122 15.02 8.44 15.16
CA PHE A 122 14.20 9.14 14.18
C PHE A 122 14.74 10.56 13.93
N PHE A 123 14.91 10.96 12.67
CA PHE A 123 15.40 12.27 12.25
C PHE A 123 14.27 13.09 11.59
N PRO A 124 13.43 13.78 12.37
CA PRO A 124 12.28 14.53 11.85
C PRO A 124 12.71 15.67 10.92
N GLU A 125 13.80 16.38 11.23
CA GLU A 125 14.31 17.51 10.42
C GLU A 125 14.83 17.09 9.03
N GLU A 126 15.14 15.80 8.84
CA GLU A 126 15.55 15.25 7.53
C GLU A 126 14.36 14.62 6.78
N SER A 127 13.20 14.54 7.42
CA SER A 127 11.97 13.97 6.87
C SER A 127 11.18 15.03 6.09
N ASN A 128 10.45 14.61 5.06
CA ASN A 128 9.78 15.52 4.12
C ASN A 128 8.38 15.02 3.75
N ASP A 129 7.39 15.91 3.79
CA ASP A 129 6.04 15.61 3.29
C ASP A 129 5.86 16.17 1.86
N TYR A 130 6.19 15.35 0.86
CA TYR A 130 5.93 15.67 -0.54
C TYR A 130 4.50 15.33 -0.97
N VAL A 131 3.65 14.76 -0.11
CA VAL A 131 2.21 14.66 -0.39
C VAL A 131 1.57 16.03 -0.23
N ALA A 132 1.87 16.71 0.88
CA ALA A 132 1.42 18.07 1.15
C ALA A 132 2.14 19.11 0.27
N ASN A 133 3.44 18.94 0.03
CA ASN A 133 4.26 19.85 -0.77
C ASN A 133 4.95 19.13 -1.94
N PRO A 134 4.23 18.80 -3.03
CA PRO A 134 4.78 18.06 -4.16
C PRO A 134 5.97 18.77 -4.82
N LYS A 135 6.90 17.99 -5.38
CA LYS A 135 7.99 18.58 -6.17
C LYS A 135 7.46 19.20 -7.46
N LYS A 136 8.30 19.99 -8.12
CA LYS A 136 8.01 20.55 -9.45
C LYS A 136 7.62 19.50 -10.50
N SER A 137 8.09 18.26 -10.40
CA SER A 137 7.69 17.17 -11.30
C SER A 137 6.31 16.57 -10.98
N GLY A 138 5.60 17.09 -9.97
CA GLY A 138 4.37 16.47 -9.45
C GLY A 138 4.61 15.26 -8.54
N TYR A 139 5.87 14.90 -8.28
CA TYR A 139 6.24 13.80 -7.41
C TYR A 139 5.69 13.97 -5.98
N ARG A 140 5.08 12.90 -5.44
CA ARG A 140 4.50 12.82 -4.09
C ARG A 140 4.95 11.56 -3.34
N ALA A 141 5.26 11.72 -2.06
CA ALA A 141 5.54 10.67 -1.08
C ALA A 141 5.74 11.31 0.30
N ARG A 142 5.51 10.57 1.38
CA ARG A 142 6.04 10.95 2.70
C ARG A 142 7.37 10.26 2.94
N HIS A 143 8.39 11.04 3.25
CA HIS A 143 9.75 10.60 3.47
C HIS A 143 10.08 10.72 4.95
N TYR A 144 10.49 9.61 5.56
CA TYR A 144 10.99 9.57 6.93
C TYR A 144 12.45 9.12 6.91
N VAL A 145 13.29 9.78 7.69
CA VAL A 145 14.70 9.39 7.83
C VAL A 145 14.91 8.82 9.21
N ILE A 146 15.49 7.62 9.26
CA ILE A 146 15.84 6.95 10.52
C ILE A 146 17.30 6.52 10.51
N GLY A 147 17.88 6.34 11.69
CA GLY A 147 19.17 5.71 11.91
C GLY A 147 18.96 4.34 12.52
N VAL A 148 19.59 3.31 11.97
CA VAL A 148 19.56 1.95 12.49
C VAL A 148 20.92 1.60 13.07
N LEU A 149 20.94 1.27 14.36
CA LEU A 149 22.14 0.78 15.03
C LEU A 149 22.31 -0.72 14.76
N ASP A 150 23.53 -1.14 14.43
CA ASP A 150 23.85 -2.56 14.29
C ASP A 150 24.09 -3.22 15.67
N PRO A 151 23.96 -4.55 15.77
CA PRO A 151 24.18 -5.26 17.03
C PRO A 151 25.65 -5.27 17.46
N ASP A 152 26.57 -5.06 16.51
CA ASP A 152 28.01 -5.06 16.72
C ASP A 152 28.50 -3.77 17.39
N GLY A 153 27.61 -2.78 17.58
CA GLY A 153 27.84 -1.63 18.46
C GLY A 153 28.73 -0.55 17.85
N GLU A 154 28.72 -0.41 16.52
CA GLU A 154 29.39 0.74 15.91
C GLU A 154 28.72 2.06 16.33
N GLN A 155 29.53 3.07 16.64
CA GLN A 155 29.02 4.32 17.25
C GLN A 155 28.07 5.12 16.35
N LYS A 156 28.09 4.92 15.02
CA LYS A 156 27.29 5.70 14.07
C LYS A 156 26.15 4.86 13.47
N PRO A 157 24.87 5.25 13.67
CA PRO A 157 23.73 4.61 13.04
C PRO A 157 23.77 4.70 11.51
N THR A 158 23.33 3.65 10.83
CA THR A 158 23.13 3.67 9.37
C THR A 158 21.83 4.40 9.05
N LYS A 159 21.90 5.47 8.25
CA LYS A 159 20.71 6.18 7.78
C LYS A 159 19.90 5.33 6.78
N VAL A 160 18.58 5.32 6.96
CA VAL A 160 17.62 4.68 6.07
C VAL A 160 16.48 5.64 5.77
N GLU A 161 16.17 5.81 4.49
CA GLU A 161 15.02 6.57 4.01
C GLU A 161 13.81 5.64 3.86
N ILE A 162 12.74 5.92 4.58
CA ILE A 162 11.44 5.25 4.44
C ILE A 162 10.55 6.13 3.56
N GLN A 163 10.00 5.55 2.50
CA GLN A 163 9.09 6.25 1.60
C GLN A 163 7.70 5.62 1.65
N ILE A 164 6.68 6.40 1.99
CA ILE A 164 5.29 5.97 2.00
C ILE A 164 4.57 6.64 0.84
N ARG A 165 3.89 5.84 0.01
CA ARG A 165 3.23 6.28 -1.23
C ARG A 165 1.95 5.50 -1.48
N THR A 166 0.99 6.08 -2.17
CA THR A 166 -0.09 5.29 -2.79
C THR A 166 0.44 4.51 -4.01
N ARG A 167 -0.35 3.54 -4.49
CA ARG A 167 -0.02 2.81 -5.73
C ARG A 167 0.10 3.73 -6.95
N LEU A 168 -0.78 4.73 -7.10
CA LEU A 168 -0.74 5.66 -8.24
C LEU A 168 0.43 6.66 -8.13
N GLN A 169 0.77 7.11 -6.92
CA GLN A 169 1.98 7.92 -6.70
C GLN A 169 3.27 7.14 -7.04
N ASP A 170 3.30 5.84 -6.78
CA ASP A 170 4.44 4.99 -7.14
C ASP A 170 4.51 4.77 -8.65
N ALA A 171 3.39 4.49 -9.30
CA ALA A 171 3.30 4.38 -10.75
C ALA A 171 3.74 5.68 -11.44
N TRP A 172 3.31 6.85 -10.96
CA TRP A 172 3.79 8.14 -11.47
C TRP A 172 5.30 8.30 -11.32
N SER A 173 5.84 7.88 -10.18
CA SER A 173 7.29 7.92 -9.96
C SER A 173 8.02 7.04 -10.96
N GLU A 174 7.51 5.86 -11.28
CA GLU A 174 8.12 4.95 -12.25
C GLU A 174 8.09 5.54 -13.67
N LEU A 175 6.93 6.04 -14.10
CA LEU A 175 6.76 6.69 -15.42
C LEU A 175 7.67 7.90 -15.60
N THR A 176 7.93 8.66 -14.53
CA THR A 176 8.74 9.88 -14.62
C THR A 176 10.23 9.68 -14.36
N HIS A 177 10.63 8.59 -13.67
CA HIS A 177 12.01 8.41 -13.24
C HIS A 177 12.97 8.05 -14.38
N GLU A 178 12.50 7.43 -15.46
CA GLU A 178 13.36 7.12 -16.62
C GLU A 178 13.39 8.25 -17.66
N ASP A 179 12.23 8.84 -17.98
CA ASP A 179 12.08 9.77 -19.12
C ASP A 179 12.45 11.23 -18.79
N LEU A 180 12.18 11.71 -17.57
CA LEU A 180 12.52 13.09 -17.17
C LEU A 180 13.95 13.23 -16.63
N TYR A 181 14.57 12.13 -16.19
CA TYR A 181 15.88 12.13 -15.50
C TYR A 181 17.04 11.58 -16.31
N LYS A 182 16.79 10.99 -17.50
CA LYS A 182 17.80 10.87 -18.57
C LYS A 182 17.50 11.87 -19.70
N PRO A 183 17.43 13.19 -19.43
CA PRO A 183 17.42 14.11 -20.54
C PRO A 183 18.71 13.86 -21.31
N GLY A 184 18.61 13.79 -22.63
CA GLY A 184 19.77 14.04 -23.48
C GLY A 184 20.26 15.49 -23.26
N PRO A 185 20.76 16.17 -24.30
CA PRO A 185 21.24 17.56 -24.14
C PRO A 185 20.14 18.57 -23.74
N LEU A 186 18.86 18.20 -23.77
CA LEU A 186 17.71 19.07 -23.54
C LEU A 186 17.22 18.97 -22.10
N LYS A 187 17.36 20.05 -21.32
CA LYS A 187 16.82 20.13 -19.96
C LYS A 187 15.29 20.33 -20.02
N PRO A 188 14.52 19.73 -19.09
CA PRO A 188 13.11 20.06 -18.92
C PRO A 188 12.93 21.58 -18.74
N ASP A 189 11.96 22.15 -19.46
CA ASP A 189 11.53 23.54 -19.31
C ASP A 189 10.22 23.63 -18.52
N ASP A 190 9.73 24.84 -18.28
CA ASP A 190 8.51 25.10 -17.50
C ASP A 190 7.26 24.41 -18.08
N PHE A 191 7.22 24.15 -19.39
CA PHE A 191 6.11 23.46 -20.03
C PHE A 191 6.09 21.98 -19.64
N HIS A 192 7.23 21.29 -19.73
CA HIS A 192 7.35 19.88 -19.32
C HIS A 192 6.97 19.70 -17.85
N ASP A 193 7.48 20.60 -17.02
CA ASP A 193 7.20 20.68 -15.59
C ASP A 193 5.70 20.88 -15.30
N LYS A 194 5.03 21.73 -16.08
CA LYS A 194 3.58 21.96 -15.97
C LYS A 194 2.78 20.70 -16.32
N ILE A 195 3.11 20.05 -17.45
CA ILE A 195 2.42 18.83 -17.89
C ILE A 195 2.60 17.70 -16.85
N ALA A 196 3.83 17.52 -16.35
CA ALA A 196 4.13 16.56 -15.30
C ALA A 196 3.28 16.81 -14.04
N ARG A 197 3.19 18.07 -13.58
CA ARG A 197 2.32 18.43 -12.45
C ARG A 197 0.86 18.15 -12.71
N THR A 198 0.36 18.46 -13.92
CA THR A 198 -1.04 18.19 -14.29
C THR A 198 -1.36 16.71 -14.25
N MET A 199 -0.51 15.86 -14.86
CA MET A 199 -0.70 14.41 -14.86
C MET A 199 -0.66 13.83 -13.44
N ALA A 200 0.30 14.26 -12.62
CA ALA A 200 0.37 13.85 -11.22
C ALA A 200 -0.88 14.28 -10.43
N GLY A 201 -1.42 15.48 -10.71
CA GLY A 201 -2.67 15.97 -10.15
C GLY A 201 -3.85 15.07 -10.51
N LEU A 202 -3.99 14.69 -11.78
CA LEU A 202 -5.05 13.78 -12.22
C LEU A 202 -4.97 12.41 -11.53
N LEU A 203 -3.77 11.85 -11.38
CA LEU A 203 -3.60 10.59 -10.64
C LEU A 203 -3.99 10.72 -9.17
N ASN A 204 -3.72 11.87 -8.55
CA ASN A 204 -4.14 12.13 -7.18
C ASN A 204 -5.66 12.24 -7.05
N GLU A 205 -6.35 12.87 -8.01
CA GLU A 205 -7.81 12.90 -8.03
C GLU A 205 -8.41 11.50 -8.20
N VAL A 206 -7.79 10.65 -9.04
CA VAL A 206 -8.20 9.25 -9.18
C VAL A 206 -8.03 8.49 -7.87
N ASP A 207 -6.91 8.67 -7.16
CA ASP A 207 -6.69 8.09 -5.81
C ASP A 207 -7.78 8.52 -4.83
N ALA A 208 -8.12 9.82 -4.80
CA ALA A 208 -9.14 10.37 -3.89
C ALA A 208 -10.54 9.81 -4.20
N LEU A 209 -10.93 9.79 -5.47
CA LEU A 209 -12.22 9.23 -5.91
C LEU A 209 -12.32 7.73 -5.61
N ALA A 210 -11.24 6.97 -5.80
CA ALA A 210 -11.21 5.55 -5.47
C ALA A 210 -11.36 5.31 -3.96
N ASP A 211 -10.74 6.14 -3.12
CA ASP A 211 -10.90 6.06 -1.65
C ASP A 211 -12.31 6.45 -1.22
N HIS A 212 -12.88 7.51 -1.78
CA HIS A 212 -14.27 7.89 -1.52
C HIS A 212 -15.25 6.77 -1.87
N LEU A 213 -15.09 6.15 -3.04
CA LEU A 213 -15.91 5.01 -3.44
C LEU A 213 -15.74 3.82 -2.48
N ALA A 214 -14.52 3.54 -2.03
CA ALA A 214 -14.27 2.49 -1.05
C ALA A 214 -14.96 2.80 0.30
N ILE A 215 -14.90 4.05 0.77
CA ILE A 215 -15.59 4.49 1.99
C ILE A 215 -17.10 4.30 1.85
N GLU A 216 -17.71 4.70 0.73
CA GLU A 216 -19.15 4.56 0.54
C GLU A 216 -19.60 3.09 0.48
N LEU A 217 -18.78 2.21 -0.09
CA LEU A 217 -19.04 0.77 -0.11
C LEU A 217 -18.87 0.16 1.28
N ASP A 218 -17.91 0.63 2.07
CA ASP A 218 -17.67 0.20 3.45
C ASP A 218 -18.75 0.71 4.43
N SER A 219 -19.19 1.98 4.32
CA SER A 219 -20.26 2.55 5.17
C SER A 219 -21.63 1.96 4.87
N GLY A 220 -21.90 1.61 3.60
CA GLY A 220 -23.06 0.80 3.22
C GLY A 220 -23.04 -0.63 3.80
N THR A 221 -21.93 -1.05 4.41
CA THR A 221 -21.72 -2.40 4.97
C THR A 221 -21.35 -2.43 6.46
N ASP A 222 -21.34 -1.29 7.18
CA ASP A 222 -21.07 -1.23 8.63
C ASP A 222 -22.30 -1.69 9.46
N PRO A 223 -22.20 -2.77 10.27
CA PRO A 223 -23.26 -3.21 11.16
C PRO A 223 -23.61 -2.21 12.28
N ASN A 224 -22.67 -1.38 12.74
CA ASN A 224 -22.88 -0.46 13.86
C ASN A 224 -23.64 0.81 13.46
N GLU A 225 -23.43 1.29 12.23
CA GLU A 225 -24.21 2.40 11.69
C GLU A 225 -25.68 1.97 11.46
N ARG A 226 -25.90 0.69 11.11
CA ARG A 226 -27.25 0.09 11.14
C ARG A 226 -27.86 0.02 12.54
N VAL A 227 -27.09 -0.19 13.61
CA VAL A 227 -27.64 -0.25 14.99
C VAL A 227 -28.05 1.14 15.49
N LEU A 228 -27.27 2.18 15.19
CA LEU A 228 -27.62 3.57 15.54
C LEU A 228 -28.80 4.08 14.70
N ILE A 229 -28.79 3.83 13.39
CA ILE A 229 -29.91 4.21 12.49
C ILE A 229 -31.17 3.38 12.79
N ALA A 230 -31.05 2.11 13.18
CA ALA A 230 -32.19 1.27 13.58
C ALA A 230 -32.74 1.61 14.97
N ALA A 231 -31.92 2.18 15.87
CA ALA A 231 -32.39 2.69 17.15
C ALA A 231 -33.18 4.00 16.99
N GLU A 232 -32.85 4.82 15.99
CA GLU A 232 -33.57 6.07 15.69
C GLU A 232 -34.76 5.89 14.73
N ASN A 233 -34.73 4.89 13.84
CA ASN A 233 -35.81 4.60 12.89
C ASN A 233 -36.51 3.27 13.19
N ALA A 234 -37.37 3.27 14.21
CA ALA A 234 -38.34 2.19 14.38
C ALA A 234 -39.48 2.34 13.35
N GLN A 235 -39.44 1.63 12.20
CA GLN A 235 -40.59 1.23 11.36
C GLN A 235 -40.14 0.50 10.06
N PRO A 236 -41.00 -0.26 9.34
CA PRO A 236 -42.10 -1.17 9.68
C PRO A 236 -41.73 -2.64 9.26
N ALA A 237 -42.71 -3.54 9.11
CA ALA A 237 -42.52 -4.99 8.92
C ALA A 237 -41.58 -5.39 7.75
N ARG A 238 -40.64 -6.31 8.02
CA ARG A 238 -39.71 -6.89 7.04
C ARG A 238 -40.47 -7.53 5.87
N THR A 239 -40.23 -7.06 4.65
CA THR A 239 -40.81 -7.68 3.45
C THR A 239 -39.85 -8.75 2.93
N LEU A 240 -40.24 -10.02 3.10
CA LEU A 240 -39.50 -11.16 2.57
C LEU A 240 -39.99 -11.52 1.17
N ALA A 241 -39.05 -11.89 0.30
CA ALA A 241 -39.33 -12.38 -1.04
C ALA A 241 -38.47 -13.61 -1.37
N THR A 242 -38.88 -14.35 -2.40
CA THR A 242 -38.06 -15.42 -2.98
C THR A 242 -37.30 -14.85 -4.17
N ALA A 243 -35.96 -14.93 -4.11
CA ALA A 243 -35.08 -14.50 -5.19
C ALA A 243 -34.42 -15.71 -5.86
N VAL A 244 -34.27 -15.65 -7.18
CA VAL A 244 -33.52 -16.63 -7.97
C VAL A 244 -32.20 -16.01 -8.37
N VAL A 245 -31.09 -16.68 -8.06
CA VAL A 245 -29.74 -16.22 -8.42
C VAL A 245 -29.55 -16.38 -9.93
N ILE A 246 -29.18 -15.30 -10.61
CA ILE A 246 -28.90 -15.27 -12.06
C ILE A 246 -27.43 -15.62 -12.31
N ARG A 247 -26.52 -14.99 -11.57
CA ARG A 247 -25.07 -15.22 -11.65
C ARG A 247 -24.41 -14.84 -10.34
N SER A 248 -23.28 -15.46 -10.04
CA SER A 248 -22.43 -15.13 -8.90
C SER A 248 -21.00 -14.85 -9.35
N GLY A 249 -20.30 -14.04 -8.56
CA GLY A 249 -18.86 -13.84 -8.62
C GLY A 249 -18.32 -13.67 -7.20
N PRO A 250 -17.02 -13.41 -7.01
CA PRO A 250 -16.39 -13.47 -5.68
C PRO A 250 -16.98 -12.45 -4.69
N ASN A 251 -17.41 -11.27 -5.15
CA ASN A 251 -17.83 -10.17 -4.28
C ASN A 251 -19.36 -10.02 -4.12
N TYR A 252 -20.16 -10.59 -5.04
CA TYR A 252 -21.61 -10.48 -5.03
C TYR A 252 -22.26 -11.53 -5.94
N ALA A 253 -23.55 -11.77 -5.72
CA ALA A 253 -24.43 -12.44 -6.69
C ALA A 253 -25.49 -11.45 -7.20
N LEU A 254 -25.88 -11.61 -8.46
CA LEU A 254 -27.05 -10.95 -9.03
C LEU A 254 -28.21 -11.93 -8.92
N ALA A 255 -29.31 -11.50 -8.33
CA ALA A 255 -30.53 -12.30 -8.23
C ALA A 255 -31.73 -11.48 -8.71
N GLN A 256 -32.87 -12.15 -8.89
CA GLN A 256 -34.12 -11.53 -9.30
C GLN A 256 -35.26 -11.98 -8.39
N ALA A 257 -36.03 -11.01 -7.89
CA ALA A 257 -37.25 -11.22 -7.11
C ALA A 257 -38.33 -10.26 -7.60
N ASN A 258 -39.58 -10.74 -7.69
CA ASN A 258 -40.72 -9.93 -8.11
C ASN A 258 -40.55 -9.18 -9.45
N GLY A 259 -39.72 -9.71 -10.35
CA GLY A 259 -39.44 -9.11 -11.66
C GLY A 259 -38.29 -8.10 -11.68
N GLU A 260 -37.74 -7.72 -10.53
CA GLU A 260 -36.62 -6.78 -10.43
C GLU A 260 -35.29 -7.49 -10.17
N GLN A 261 -34.19 -6.93 -10.66
CA GLN A 261 -32.84 -7.44 -10.38
C GLN A 261 -32.22 -6.70 -9.21
N GLY A 262 -31.56 -7.44 -8.33
CA GLY A 262 -30.91 -6.90 -7.16
C GLY A 262 -29.65 -7.67 -6.80
N LEU A 263 -28.80 -7.03 -6.00
CA LEU A 263 -27.50 -7.58 -5.61
C LEU A 263 -27.59 -8.29 -4.26
N VAL A 264 -26.95 -9.45 -4.16
CA VAL A 264 -26.66 -10.16 -2.92
C VAL A 264 -25.17 -9.96 -2.59
N PRO A 265 -24.81 -9.08 -1.63
CA PRO A 265 -23.42 -8.77 -1.34
C PRO A 265 -22.72 -9.86 -0.50
N ALA A 266 -21.40 -10.01 -0.68
CA ALA A 266 -20.57 -10.91 0.14
C ALA A 266 -20.67 -10.62 1.65
N SER A 267 -20.80 -9.36 2.04
CA SER A 267 -20.89 -8.94 3.44
C SER A 267 -22.10 -9.55 4.16
N VAL A 268 -23.24 -9.65 3.48
CA VAL A 268 -24.47 -10.20 4.05
C VAL A 268 -24.36 -11.71 4.21
N ILE A 269 -23.83 -12.39 3.19
CA ILE A 269 -23.58 -13.84 3.25
C ILE A 269 -22.58 -14.16 4.37
N ARG A 270 -21.48 -13.38 4.46
CA ARG A 270 -20.46 -13.54 5.51
C ARG A 270 -21.05 -13.44 6.91
N LEU A 271 -21.89 -12.44 7.14
CA LEU A 271 -22.57 -12.23 8.41
C LEU A 271 -23.53 -13.39 8.72
N LEU A 272 -24.31 -13.83 7.73
CA LEU A 272 -25.29 -14.89 7.87
C LEU A 272 -24.65 -16.25 8.19
N VAL A 273 -23.49 -16.56 7.60
CA VAL A 273 -22.76 -17.82 7.85
C VAL A 273 -21.78 -17.72 9.03
N GLY A 274 -21.66 -16.56 9.67
CA GLY A 274 -20.74 -16.34 10.79
C GLY A 274 -19.25 -16.49 10.43
N ALA A 275 -18.87 -16.17 9.19
CA ALA A 275 -17.48 -16.29 8.75
C ALA A 275 -16.62 -15.11 9.25
N GLU A 276 -15.52 -15.43 9.94
CA GLU A 276 -14.55 -14.42 10.43
C GLU A 276 -13.64 -13.87 9.33
N LYS A 277 -13.57 -14.55 8.17
CA LYS A 277 -12.72 -14.19 7.03
C LYS A 277 -13.57 -13.72 5.84
N LEU A 278 -12.93 -13.05 4.88
CA LEU A 278 -13.52 -12.80 3.56
C LEU A 278 -13.91 -14.13 2.91
N ILE A 279 -15.00 -14.08 2.17
CA ILE A 279 -15.60 -15.22 1.46
C ILE A 279 -15.74 -14.88 -0.01
N ASP A 280 -15.72 -15.91 -0.85
CA ASP A 280 -16.09 -15.82 -2.25
C ASP A 280 -17.58 -16.19 -2.38
N VAL A 281 -18.42 -15.28 -2.88
CA VAL A 281 -19.88 -15.50 -2.91
C VAL A 281 -20.28 -16.68 -3.77
N ASP A 282 -19.53 -16.96 -4.83
CA ASP A 282 -19.71 -18.14 -5.67
C ASP A 282 -19.46 -19.47 -4.93
N ASP A 283 -18.78 -19.48 -3.78
CA ASP A 283 -18.74 -20.68 -2.92
C ASP A 283 -20.09 -20.98 -2.24
N TYR A 284 -20.95 -19.96 -2.09
CA TYR A 284 -22.20 -20.02 -1.32
C TYR A 284 -23.45 -19.93 -2.19
N LEU A 285 -23.38 -19.25 -3.33
CA LEU A 285 -24.47 -19.05 -4.27
C LEU A 285 -24.01 -19.32 -5.71
N GLN A 286 -24.82 -20.06 -6.44
CA GLN A 286 -24.63 -20.35 -7.86
C GLN A 286 -25.87 -19.94 -8.64
N ALA A 287 -25.73 -19.82 -9.95
CA ALA A 287 -26.88 -19.59 -10.82
C ALA A 287 -27.97 -20.64 -10.57
N GLU A 288 -29.23 -20.22 -10.64
CA GLU A 288 -30.45 -20.99 -10.37
C GLU A 288 -30.73 -21.31 -8.89
N ASP A 289 -29.84 -20.95 -7.96
CA ASP A 289 -30.13 -21.09 -6.52
C ASP A 289 -31.33 -20.21 -6.12
N VAL A 290 -32.22 -20.77 -5.29
CA VAL A 290 -33.43 -20.10 -4.81
C VAL A 290 -33.26 -19.78 -3.33
N ILE A 291 -33.32 -18.49 -2.99
CA ILE A 291 -33.07 -17.99 -1.65
C ILE A 291 -34.19 -17.08 -1.16
N THR A 292 -34.48 -17.14 0.13
CA THR A 292 -35.38 -16.21 0.81
C THR A 292 -34.57 -14.99 1.21
N VAL A 293 -35.04 -13.82 0.78
CA VAL A 293 -34.32 -12.56 0.97
C VAL A 293 -35.24 -11.50 1.56
N GLU A 294 -34.68 -10.64 2.40
CA GLU A 294 -35.25 -9.34 2.72
C GLU A 294 -34.86 -8.36 1.60
N ILE A 295 -35.84 -7.63 1.06
CA ILE A 295 -35.61 -6.62 0.02
C ILE A 295 -35.25 -5.30 0.69
N ILE A 296 -34.09 -4.75 0.33
CA ILE A 296 -33.62 -3.44 0.78
C ILE A 296 -33.53 -2.52 -0.44
N GLU A 297 -34.47 -1.59 -0.52
CA GLU A 297 -34.47 -0.53 -1.53
C GLU A 297 -33.68 0.68 -1.00
N SER A 298 -32.82 1.23 -1.84
CA SER A 298 -32.07 2.45 -1.54
C SER A 298 -31.98 3.34 -2.78
N GLU A 299 -31.58 4.60 -2.60
CA GLU A 299 -31.29 5.50 -3.73
C GLU A 299 -30.22 4.94 -4.69
N LYS A 300 -29.39 3.99 -4.22
CA LYS A 300 -28.31 3.35 -4.98
C LYS A 300 -28.72 2.06 -5.70
N GLY A 301 -29.95 1.57 -5.51
CA GLY A 301 -30.47 0.35 -6.12
C GLY A 301 -31.08 -0.65 -5.11
N VAL A 302 -31.44 -1.84 -5.62
CA VAL A 302 -32.10 -2.91 -4.87
C VAL A 302 -31.11 -3.97 -4.41
N TYR A 303 -31.15 -4.28 -3.13
CA TYR A 303 -30.32 -5.29 -2.49
C TYR A 303 -31.17 -6.39 -1.89
N TYR A 304 -30.66 -7.61 -1.98
CA TYR A 304 -31.31 -8.80 -1.46
C TYR A 304 -30.46 -9.38 -0.33
N HIS A 305 -31.03 -9.40 0.87
CA HIS A 305 -30.38 -9.88 2.07
C HIS A 305 -30.89 -11.28 2.42
N PRO A 306 -30.10 -12.36 2.20
CA PRO A 306 -30.55 -13.70 2.55
C PRO A 306 -30.82 -13.80 4.05
N VAL A 307 -31.91 -14.48 4.43
CA VAL A 307 -32.33 -14.59 5.84
C VAL A 307 -32.14 -15.99 6.42
N ASP A 308 -31.86 -16.99 5.58
CA ASP A 308 -31.67 -18.38 5.99
C ASP A 308 -30.33 -18.92 5.48
N ALA A 309 -29.39 -19.14 6.40
CA ALA A 309 -28.08 -19.72 6.10
C ALA A 309 -28.20 -21.15 5.55
N GLY A 310 -29.28 -21.87 5.86
CA GLY A 310 -29.54 -23.23 5.39
C GLY A 310 -29.79 -23.34 3.89
N GLN A 311 -30.13 -22.23 3.24
CA GLN A 311 -30.33 -22.16 1.78
C GLN A 311 -29.03 -21.90 1.01
N LEU A 312 -27.94 -21.56 1.72
CA LEU A 312 -26.64 -21.32 1.12
C LEU A 312 -25.87 -22.63 0.97
N ARG A 313 -25.09 -22.72 -0.10
CA ARG A 313 -24.15 -23.83 -0.29
C ARG A 313 -23.07 -23.79 0.79
N ARG A 314 -22.58 -24.96 1.16
CA ARG A 314 -21.40 -25.07 2.02
C ARG A 314 -20.16 -25.17 1.15
N PRO A 315 -19.14 -24.30 1.34
CA PRO A 315 -17.88 -24.45 0.65
C PRO A 315 -17.31 -25.84 0.93
N ARG A 316 -16.83 -26.52 -0.12
CA ARG A 316 -16.11 -27.77 0.05
C ARG A 316 -14.88 -27.47 0.91
N SER A 317 -14.75 -28.14 2.07
CA SER A 317 -13.51 -28.10 2.82
C SER A 317 -12.38 -28.52 1.87
N VAL A 318 -11.33 -27.70 1.77
CA VAL A 318 -10.11 -28.05 1.06
C VAL A 318 -9.39 -29.12 1.89
N ALA A 319 -9.89 -30.34 1.85
CA ALA A 319 -9.22 -31.52 2.37
C ALA A 319 -8.22 -32.01 1.32
N ALA A 320 -6.93 -31.79 1.61
CA ALA A 320 -5.78 -32.54 1.11
C ALA A 320 -5.70 -32.80 -0.41
N ARG A 321 -5.07 -31.87 -1.15
CA ARG A 321 -4.13 -32.27 -2.22
C ARG A 321 -2.88 -32.87 -1.57
N ALA A 322 -3.01 -34.05 -0.97
CA ALA A 322 -1.89 -34.92 -0.66
C ALA A 322 -1.71 -35.84 -1.87
N GLY A 323 -0.53 -35.78 -2.50
CA GLY A 323 -0.21 -36.59 -3.68
C GLY A 323 -0.41 -38.07 -3.42
N SER A 324 -1.14 -38.73 -4.32
CA SER A 324 -1.15 -40.18 -4.40
C SER A 324 0.23 -40.66 -4.82
N PRO A 325 0.82 -41.66 -4.13
CA PRO A 325 2.00 -42.34 -4.64
C PRO A 325 1.57 -43.20 -5.83
N GLY A 326 2.29 -43.07 -6.94
CA GLY A 326 2.11 -43.93 -8.10
C GLY A 326 2.41 -45.39 -7.73
N SER A 327 1.46 -46.28 -7.98
CA SER A 327 1.72 -47.71 -8.13
C SER A 327 1.55 -48.10 -9.59
N ASP A 328 2.54 -48.84 -10.08
CA ASP A 328 2.64 -49.49 -11.38
C ASP A 328 1.40 -50.32 -11.78
N SER A 329 1.09 -50.34 -13.07
CA SER A 329 0.97 -51.55 -13.91
C SER A 329 0.40 -51.20 -15.30
N ASP A 330 1.27 -51.18 -16.31
CA ASP A 330 1.29 -52.15 -17.43
C ASP A 330 2.48 -51.86 -18.36
#